data_AF-A0A7C4HBB0-F1
#
_entry.id   AF-A0A7C4HBB0-F1
#
_cell.length_a   1.000
_cell.length_b   1.000
_cell.length_c   1.000
_cell.angle_alpha   90.00
_cell.angle_beta   90.00
_cell.angle_gamma   90.00
#
_symmetry.space_group_name_H-M   'P 1'
#
loop_
_entity.id
_entity.type
_entity.pdbx_description
1 polymer ?
#
loop_
_entity_poly.entity_id
_entity_poly.type
_entity_poly.pdbx_seq_one_letter_code
_entity_poly.pdbx_strand_id
1 'polypeptide(L)'
;MLEEMLSDVKREVKEYLKLCKDYIKSVIGGEPEVEDWCGDLVDGYNALWDTILTYLDDLRDYIQARKKVISEFEAHLFWVRQVLEADSVEDAAFYLKHAIEDLIDMKSSALLERDLANRVEEQFSAVLKVMEGVKAAKRRTELFEKTYPQLEKLLENMIKKLKGLGER
;
A
#
# COMPACT_ATOMS: atom_id res chain seq x y z
N MET A 1 41.04 -8.17 -41.65
CA MET A 1 40.11 -7.02 -41.79
C MET A 1 38.63 -7.42 -41.73
N LEU A 2 38.06 -8.14 -42.72
CA LEU A 2 36.63 -8.50 -42.69
C LEU A 2 36.28 -9.57 -41.63
N GLU A 3 37.18 -10.54 -41.44
CA GLU A 3 37.06 -11.58 -40.39
C GLU A 3 37.24 -11.03 -38.96
N GLU A 4 38.15 -10.07 -38.77
CA GLU A 4 38.37 -9.40 -37.48
C GLU A 4 37.18 -8.52 -37.10
N MET A 5 36.63 -7.77 -38.07
CA MET A 5 35.41 -6.97 -37.88
C MET A 5 34.22 -7.85 -37.49
N LEU A 6 34.08 -9.02 -38.12
CA LEU A 6 33.02 -9.98 -37.78
C LEU A 6 33.21 -10.58 -36.37
N SER A 7 34.46 -10.80 -35.96
CA SER A 7 34.81 -11.30 -34.62
C SER A 7 34.45 -10.29 -33.53
N ASP A 8 34.77 -9.01 -33.76
CA ASP A 8 34.43 -7.93 -32.83
C ASP A 8 32.93 -7.72 -32.70
N VAL A 9 32.18 -7.74 -33.80
CA VAL A 9 30.70 -7.66 -33.76
C VAL A 9 30.11 -8.85 -33.01
N LYS A 10 30.64 -10.07 -33.19
CA LYS A 10 30.19 -11.25 -32.44
C LYS A 10 30.44 -11.11 -30.93
N ARG A 11 31.51 -10.43 -30.51
CA ARG A 11 31.76 -10.12 -29.09
C ARG A 11 30.71 -9.15 -28.57
N GLU A 12 30.44 -8.06 -29.29
CA GLU A 12 29.44 -7.06 -28.90
C GLU A 12 28.02 -7.65 -28.84
N VAL A 13 27.67 -8.55 -29.77
CA VAL A 13 26.39 -9.30 -29.70
C VAL A 13 26.29 -10.11 -28.42
N LYS A 14 27.37 -10.79 -28.00
CA LYS A 14 27.37 -11.55 -26.73
C LYS A 14 27.21 -10.65 -25.52
N GLU A 15 27.86 -9.48 -25.52
CA GLU A 15 27.74 -8.47 -24.46
C GLU A 15 26.33 -7.88 -24.41
N TYR A 16 25.75 -7.55 -25.56
CA TYR A 16 24.37 -7.06 -25.69
C TYR A 16 23.37 -8.10 -25.14
N LEU A 17 23.48 -9.36 -25.57
CA LEU A 17 22.61 -10.45 -25.09
C LEU A 17 22.76 -10.69 -23.58
N LYS A 18 23.97 -10.51 -23.03
CA LYS A 18 24.20 -10.59 -21.59
C LYS A 18 23.49 -9.46 -20.86
N LEU A 19 23.63 -8.21 -21.32
CA LEU A 19 22.94 -7.06 -20.74
C LEU A 19 21.41 -7.22 -20.78
N CYS A 20 20.83 -7.71 -21.89
CA CYS A 20 19.41 -8.03 -21.94
C CYS A 20 19.00 -9.09 -20.91
N LYS A 21 19.80 -10.15 -20.75
CA LYS A 21 19.53 -11.20 -19.74
C LYS A 21 19.63 -10.69 -18.32
N ASP A 22 20.64 -9.87 -18.04
CA ASP A 22 20.85 -9.28 -16.72
C ASP A 22 19.72 -8.30 -16.38
N TYR A 23 19.27 -7.49 -17.35
CA TYR A 23 18.06 -6.65 -17.24
C TYR A 23 16.82 -7.48 -16.92
N ILE A 24 16.54 -8.52 -17.71
CA ILE A 24 15.37 -9.41 -17.50
C ILE A 24 15.42 -10.05 -16.10
N LYS A 25 16.58 -10.53 -15.66
CA LYS A 25 16.74 -11.08 -14.31
C LYS A 25 16.51 -10.06 -13.22
N SER A 26 16.97 -8.83 -13.39
CA SER A 26 16.75 -7.76 -12.42
C SER A 26 15.30 -7.30 -12.35
N VAL A 27 14.58 -7.31 -13.47
CA VAL A 27 13.14 -7.02 -13.53
C VAL A 27 12.32 -8.15 -12.88
N ILE A 28 12.66 -9.42 -13.13
CA ILE A 28 11.89 -10.58 -12.65
C ILE A 28 12.27 -10.99 -11.21
N GLY A 29 13.54 -10.87 -10.82
CA GLY A 29 14.06 -11.44 -9.57
C GLY A 29 14.02 -10.54 -8.34
N GLY A 30 13.55 -9.30 -8.47
CA GLY A 30 13.62 -8.28 -7.42
C GLY A 30 12.28 -7.72 -6.95
N GLU A 31 11.16 -8.20 -7.47
CA GLU A 31 9.85 -7.58 -7.23
C GLU A 31 8.92 -8.53 -6.46
N PRO A 32 8.30 -8.08 -5.37
CA PRO A 32 7.05 -8.69 -4.96
C PRO A 32 6.07 -8.49 -6.12
N GLU A 33 5.62 -9.58 -6.74
CA GLU A 33 4.44 -9.54 -7.59
C GLU A 33 3.32 -8.99 -6.71
N VAL A 34 2.80 -7.81 -7.06
CA VAL A 34 1.46 -7.46 -6.60
C VAL A 34 0.54 -8.36 -7.42
N GLU A 35 0.32 -9.58 -6.93
CA GLU A 35 -0.71 -10.47 -7.44
C GLU A 35 -1.99 -9.62 -7.60
N ASP A 36 -2.59 -9.67 -8.79
CA ASP A 36 -3.81 -8.94 -9.23
C ASP A 36 -3.70 -7.50 -9.78
N TRP A 37 -2.52 -6.90 -9.96
CA TRP A 37 -2.46 -5.59 -10.65
C TRP A 37 -2.38 -5.74 -12.18
N CYS A 38 -3.52 -5.63 -12.87
CA CYS A 38 -3.65 -5.78 -14.34
C CYS A 38 -4.11 -4.49 -15.08
N GLY A 39 -3.80 -3.30 -14.55
CA GLY A 39 -4.22 -1.99 -15.10
C GLY A 39 -3.07 -1.01 -15.31
N ASP A 40 -3.28 0.02 -16.13
CA ASP A 40 -2.28 1.06 -16.41
C ASP A 40 -1.94 1.87 -15.14
N LEU A 41 -0.78 2.55 -15.13
CA LEU A 41 -0.29 3.32 -13.97
C LEU A 41 -1.32 4.32 -13.43
N VAL A 42 -2.16 4.86 -14.32
CA VAL A 42 -3.25 5.81 -14.02
C VAL A 42 -4.37 5.13 -13.22
N ASP A 43 -4.77 3.92 -13.59
CA ASP A 43 -5.80 3.16 -12.87
C ASP A 43 -5.33 2.83 -11.46
N GLY A 44 -4.05 2.57 -11.28
CA GLY A 44 -3.44 2.39 -9.97
C GLY A 44 -3.42 3.63 -9.10
N TYR A 45 -3.19 4.81 -9.68
CA TYR A 45 -3.27 6.08 -8.93
C TYR A 45 -4.71 6.41 -8.53
N ASN A 46 -5.69 6.15 -9.41
CA ASN A 46 -7.10 6.31 -9.08
C ASN A 46 -7.51 5.32 -7.98
N ALA A 47 -7.10 4.05 -8.08
CA ALA A 47 -7.36 3.05 -7.05
C ALA A 47 -6.72 3.43 -5.70
N LEU A 48 -5.48 3.94 -5.71
CA LEU A 48 -4.81 4.44 -4.51
C LEU A 48 -5.60 5.61 -3.89
N TRP A 49 -6.03 6.55 -4.72
CA TRP A 49 -6.79 7.72 -4.29
C TRP A 49 -8.13 7.32 -3.64
N ASP A 50 -8.90 6.45 -4.29
CA ASP A 50 -10.18 5.98 -3.77
C ASP A 50 -10.00 5.17 -2.47
N THR A 51 -8.94 4.36 -2.38
CA THR A 51 -8.59 3.60 -1.16
C THR A 51 -8.23 4.54 -0.02
N ILE A 52 -7.44 5.60 -0.27
CA ILE A 52 -7.08 6.60 0.74
C ILE A 52 -8.31 7.37 1.22
N LEU A 53 -9.20 7.77 0.31
CA LEU A 53 -10.45 8.46 0.70
C LEU A 53 -11.30 7.58 1.61
N THR A 54 -11.49 6.31 1.23
CA THR A 54 -12.23 5.33 2.03
C THR A 54 -11.59 5.13 3.40
N TYR A 55 -10.26 5.00 3.46
CA TYR A 55 -9.50 4.91 4.70
C TYR A 55 -9.72 6.13 5.62
N LEU A 56 -9.71 7.34 5.07
CA LEU A 56 -9.93 8.57 5.84
C LEU A 56 -11.36 8.67 6.39
N ASP A 57 -12.35 8.24 5.61
CA ASP A 57 -13.74 8.16 6.05
C ASP A 57 -13.91 7.13 7.18
N ASP A 58 -13.39 5.91 7.01
CA ASP A 58 -13.43 4.88 8.05
C ASP A 58 -12.70 5.31 9.33
N LEU A 59 -11.57 6.04 9.21
CA LEU A 59 -10.84 6.57 10.37
C LEU A 59 -11.64 7.64 11.11
N ARG A 60 -12.34 8.53 10.39
CA ARG A 60 -13.24 9.52 10.99
C ARG A 60 -14.35 8.82 11.76
N ASP A 61 -14.97 7.82 11.15
CA ASP A 61 -16.09 7.09 11.74
C ASP A 61 -15.63 6.29 12.97
N TYR A 62 -14.44 5.67 12.92
CA TYR A 62 -13.79 5.04 14.08
C TYR A 62 -13.61 6.02 15.24
N ILE A 63 -13.08 7.22 14.98
CA ILE A 63 -12.89 8.24 16.02
C ILE A 63 -14.23 8.66 16.64
N GLN A 64 -15.29 8.77 15.84
CA GLN A 64 -16.64 9.07 16.35
C GLN A 64 -17.19 7.93 17.20
N ALA A 65 -17.04 6.67 16.77
CA ALA A 65 -17.44 5.50 17.53
C ALA A 65 -16.72 5.42 18.88
N ARG A 66 -15.40 5.63 18.89
CA ARG A 66 -14.59 5.65 20.11
C ARG A 66 -15.04 6.73 21.09
N LYS A 67 -15.36 7.94 20.60
CA LYS A 67 -15.94 9.00 21.44
C LYS A 67 -17.27 8.58 22.05
N LYS A 68 -18.14 7.92 21.28
CA LYS A 68 -19.43 7.39 21.76
C LYS A 68 -19.24 6.38 22.89
N VAL A 69 -18.34 5.41 22.72
CA VAL A 69 -18.01 4.41 23.75
C VAL A 69 -17.54 5.06 25.05
N ILE A 70 -16.66 6.07 24.93
CA ILE A 70 -16.17 6.82 26.11
C ILE A 70 -17.33 7.53 26.81
N SER A 71 -18.19 8.23 26.07
CA SER A 71 -19.34 8.93 26.66
C SER A 71 -20.33 7.98 27.34
N GLU A 72 -20.59 6.81 26.76
CA GLU A 72 -21.46 5.80 27.39
C GLU A 72 -20.83 5.20 28.65
N PHE A 73 -19.50 5.01 28.65
CA PHE A 73 -18.79 4.59 29.85
C PHE A 73 -18.84 5.65 30.96
N GLU A 74 -18.70 6.93 30.62
CA GLU A 74 -18.85 8.04 31.56
C GLU A 74 -20.27 8.09 32.14
N ALA A 75 -21.31 7.91 31.32
CA ALA A 75 -22.70 7.85 31.76
C ALA A 75 -22.96 6.66 32.70
N HIS A 76 -22.45 5.47 32.36
CA HIS A 76 -22.50 4.30 33.22
C HIS A 76 -21.85 4.59 34.59
N LEU A 77 -20.64 5.15 34.60
CA LEU A 77 -19.93 5.49 35.85
C LEU A 77 -20.68 6.55 36.67
N PHE A 78 -21.34 7.50 36.01
CA PHE A 78 -22.18 8.49 36.67
C PHE A 78 -23.30 7.80 37.46
N TRP A 79 -24.08 6.90 36.83
CA TRP A 79 -25.16 6.20 37.52
C TRP A 79 -24.67 5.29 38.65
N VAL A 80 -23.58 4.57 38.42
CA VAL A 80 -22.96 3.72 39.47
C VAL A 80 -22.55 4.58 40.67
N ARG A 81 -22.02 5.78 40.44
CA ARG A 81 -21.68 6.70 41.52
C ARG A 81 -22.92 7.19 42.28
N GLN A 82 -24.02 7.48 41.59
CA GLN A 82 -25.27 7.91 42.24
C GLN A 82 -25.81 6.87 43.24
N VAL A 83 -25.53 5.58 43.05
CA VAL A 83 -25.88 4.52 44.02
C VAL A 83 -25.21 4.74 45.38
N LEU A 84 -24.00 5.30 45.42
CA LEU A 84 -23.30 5.60 46.68
C LEU A 84 -23.91 6.79 47.43
N GLU A 85 -24.62 7.65 46.71
CA GLU A 85 -25.24 8.88 47.21
C GLU A 85 -26.76 8.67 47.45
N ALA A 86 -27.28 7.46 47.25
CA ALA A 86 -28.71 7.16 47.35
C ALA A 86 -29.20 7.10 48.81
N ASP A 87 -30.27 7.85 49.12
CA ASP A 87 -30.89 7.90 50.43
C ASP A 87 -31.97 6.82 50.64
N SER A 88 -32.34 6.08 49.58
CA SER A 88 -33.37 5.05 49.60
C SER A 88 -33.03 3.86 48.70
N VAL A 89 -33.70 2.74 48.96
CA VAL A 89 -33.57 1.52 48.13
C VAL A 89 -34.17 1.75 46.75
N GLU A 90 -35.25 2.52 46.68
CA GLU A 90 -35.94 2.88 45.45
C GLU A 90 -35.05 3.71 44.52
N ASP A 91 -34.33 4.71 45.06
CA ASP A 91 -33.39 5.53 44.28
C ASP A 91 -32.19 4.72 43.81
N ALA A 92 -31.62 3.90 44.70
CA ALA A 92 -30.53 2.98 44.34
C ALA A 92 -30.95 2.02 43.22
N ALA A 93 -32.17 1.47 43.27
CA ALA A 93 -32.71 0.60 42.22
C ALA A 93 -32.93 1.35 40.89
N PHE A 94 -33.39 2.61 40.94
CA PHE A 94 -33.53 3.46 39.77
C PHE A 94 -32.18 3.72 39.07
N TYR A 95 -31.15 4.09 39.84
CA TYR A 95 -29.80 4.33 39.32
C TYR A 95 -29.16 3.04 38.76
N LEU A 96 -29.31 1.91 39.47
CA LEU A 96 -28.81 0.63 38.98
C LEU A 96 -29.46 0.21 37.67
N LYS A 97 -30.76 0.50 37.49
CA LYS A 97 -31.45 0.25 36.23
C LYS A 97 -30.83 1.04 35.07
N HIS A 98 -30.57 2.34 35.27
CA HIS A 98 -29.94 3.18 34.25
C HIS A 98 -28.49 2.75 33.98
N ALA A 99 -27.74 2.38 35.02
CA ALA A 99 -26.39 1.85 34.85
C ALA A 99 -26.37 0.58 33.98
N ILE A 100 -27.39 -0.29 34.09
CA ILE A 100 -27.54 -1.49 33.25
C ILE A 100 -27.89 -1.11 31.80
N GLU A 101 -28.81 -0.16 31.60
CA GLU A 101 -29.19 0.34 30.27
C GLU A 101 -27.96 0.93 29.55
N ASP A 102 -27.19 1.80 30.20
CA ASP A 102 -25.96 2.38 29.64
C ASP A 102 -24.88 1.32 29.36
N LEU A 103 -24.81 0.25 30.17
CA LEU A 103 -23.87 -0.86 29.93
C LEU A 103 -24.22 -1.64 28.66
N ILE A 104 -25.51 -1.78 28.34
CA ILE A 104 -26.00 -2.42 27.11
C ILE A 104 -25.66 -1.54 25.89
N ASP A 105 -25.87 -0.23 26.01
CA ASP A 105 -25.53 0.74 24.97
C ASP A 105 -24.03 0.78 24.71
N MET A 106 -23.22 0.83 25.78
CA MET A 106 -21.76 0.76 25.72
C MET A 106 -21.28 -0.50 25.00
N LYS A 107 -21.87 -1.66 25.30
CA LYS A 107 -21.52 -2.91 24.61
C LYS A 107 -21.80 -2.82 23.11
N SER A 108 -22.93 -2.23 22.73
CA SER A 108 -23.33 -2.08 21.33
C SER A 108 -22.38 -1.15 20.58
N SER A 109 -22.01 -0.01 21.19
CA SER A 109 -21.04 0.92 20.61
C SER A 109 -19.62 0.34 20.54
N ALA A 110 -19.21 -0.47 21.54
CA ALA A 110 -17.90 -1.11 21.53
C ALA A 110 -17.78 -2.16 20.40
N LEU A 111 -18.86 -2.87 20.08
CA LEU A 111 -18.89 -3.77 18.93
C LEU A 111 -18.73 -2.98 17.62
N LEU A 112 -19.42 -1.85 17.49
CA LEU A 112 -19.31 -0.99 16.31
C LEU A 112 -17.91 -0.34 16.20
N GLU A 113 -17.30 0.12 17.31
CA GLU A 113 -15.93 0.62 17.33
C GLU A 113 -14.94 -0.46 16.85
N ARG A 114 -15.10 -1.70 17.34
CA ARG A 114 -14.23 -2.81 16.94
C ARG A 114 -14.37 -3.12 15.45
N ASP A 115 -15.59 -3.18 14.93
CA ASP A 115 -15.82 -3.49 13.52
C ASP A 115 -15.23 -2.38 12.62
N LEU A 116 -15.35 -1.11 13.02
CA LEU A 116 -14.68 0.03 12.38
C LEU A 116 -13.14 -0.07 12.44
N ALA A 117 -12.59 -0.45 13.59
CA ALA A 117 -11.14 -0.63 13.76
C ALA A 117 -10.60 -1.69 12.79
N ASN A 118 -11.31 -2.79 12.62
CA ASN A 118 -10.94 -3.84 11.66
C ASN A 118 -10.94 -3.30 10.22
N ARG A 119 -11.95 -2.52 9.82
CA ARG A 119 -11.97 -1.91 8.48
C ARG A 119 -10.80 -0.94 8.27
N VAL A 120 -10.48 -0.11 9.26
CA VAL A 120 -9.33 0.80 9.22
C VAL A 120 -8.02 0.02 9.01
N GLU A 121 -7.85 -1.11 9.69
CA GLU A 121 -6.69 -1.98 9.55
C GLU A 121 -6.60 -2.63 8.15
N GLU A 122 -7.71 -3.15 7.64
CA GLU A 122 -7.80 -3.72 6.29
C GLU A 122 -7.45 -2.69 5.21
N GLN A 123 -8.03 -1.48 5.30
CA GLN A 123 -7.77 -0.41 4.35
C GLN A 123 -6.33 0.08 4.43
N PHE A 124 -5.75 0.19 5.62
CA PHE A 124 -4.34 0.54 5.78
C PHE A 124 -3.42 -0.48 5.10
N SER A 125 -3.71 -1.78 5.26
CA SER A 125 -2.99 -2.85 4.59
C SER A 125 -3.10 -2.76 3.05
N ALA A 126 -4.29 -2.43 2.53
CA ALA A 126 -4.49 -2.20 1.09
C ALA A 126 -3.66 -1.02 0.57
N VAL A 127 -3.65 0.12 1.29
CA VAL A 127 -2.82 1.28 0.93
C VAL A 127 -1.33 0.91 0.86
N LEU A 128 -0.82 0.15 1.84
CA LEU A 128 0.58 -0.30 1.84
C LEU A 128 0.92 -1.15 0.61
N LYS A 129 0.06 -2.10 0.23
CA LYS A 129 0.27 -2.93 -0.97
C LYS A 129 0.33 -2.09 -2.24
N VAL A 130 -0.56 -1.10 -2.39
CA VAL A 130 -0.54 -0.22 -3.57
C VAL A 130 0.72 0.64 -3.59
N MET A 131 1.16 1.17 -2.44
CA MET A 131 2.43 1.91 -2.32
C MET A 131 3.65 1.05 -2.70
N GLU A 132 3.65 -0.24 -2.38
CA GLU A 132 4.70 -1.18 -2.80
C GLU A 132 4.72 -1.37 -4.32
N GLY A 133 3.55 -1.49 -4.94
CA GLY A 133 3.41 -1.53 -6.41
C GLY A 133 3.97 -0.28 -7.10
N VAL A 134 3.67 0.91 -6.56
CA VAL A 134 4.24 2.17 -7.09
C VAL A 134 5.76 2.21 -6.95
N LYS A 135 6.30 1.78 -5.80
CA LYS A 135 7.76 1.68 -5.60
C LYS A 135 8.40 0.70 -6.57
N ALA A 136 7.74 -0.42 -6.87
CA ALA A 136 8.22 -1.38 -7.87
C ALA A 136 8.25 -0.73 -9.26
N ALA A 137 7.16 -0.07 -9.68
CA ALA A 137 7.11 0.64 -10.95
C ALA A 137 8.24 1.67 -11.11
N LYS A 138 8.52 2.47 -10.07
CA LYS A 138 9.65 3.41 -10.06
C LYS A 138 11.00 2.71 -10.27
N ARG A 139 11.25 1.60 -9.56
CA ARG A 139 12.49 0.83 -9.71
C ARG A 139 12.66 0.29 -11.14
N ARG A 140 11.58 -0.16 -11.79
CA ARG A 140 11.60 -0.61 -13.20
C ARG A 140 12.01 0.52 -14.14
N THR A 141 11.43 1.71 -13.96
CA THR A 141 11.79 2.89 -14.76
C THR A 141 13.26 3.28 -14.57
N GLU A 142 13.74 3.34 -13.33
CA GLU A 142 15.15 3.66 -13.04
C GLU A 142 16.12 2.63 -13.65
N LEU A 143 15.77 1.34 -13.58
CA LEU A 143 16.57 0.27 -14.18
C LEU A 143 16.59 0.37 -15.72
N PHE A 144 15.45 0.70 -16.33
CA PHE A 144 15.34 0.94 -17.76
C PHE A 144 16.21 2.13 -18.18
N GLU A 145 16.08 3.28 -17.51
CA GLU A 145 16.88 4.49 -17.77
C GLU A 145 18.38 4.24 -17.66
N LYS A 146 18.81 3.39 -16.73
CA LYS A 146 20.22 3.00 -16.58
C LYS A 146 20.71 2.06 -17.70
N THR A 147 19.88 1.13 -18.13
CA THR A 147 20.28 0.02 -19.02
C THR A 147 20.11 0.36 -20.49
N TYR A 148 19.05 1.09 -20.82
CA TYR A 148 18.68 1.43 -22.19
C TYR A 148 19.80 2.16 -22.97
N PRO A 149 20.48 3.19 -22.42
CA PRO A 149 21.55 3.86 -23.14
C PRO A 149 22.74 2.94 -23.46
N GLN A 150 22.98 1.91 -22.63
CA GLN A 150 24.06 0.94 -22.86
C GLN A 150 23.71 -0.01 -24.00
N LEU A 151 22.45 -0.46 -24.05
CA LEU A 151 21.92 -1.30 -25.12
C LEU A 151 21.91 -0.54 -26.46
N GLU A 152 21.43 0.71 -26.45
CA GLU A 152 21.41 1.59 -27.61
C GLU A 152 22.82 1.81 -28.17
N LYS A 153 23.78 2.20 -27.31
CA LYS A 153 25.17 2.41 -27.72
C LYS A 153 25.81 1.16 -28.31
N LEU A 154 25.57 -0.02 -27.75
CA LEU A 154 26.07 -1.28 -28.30
C LEU A 154 25.47 -1.58 -29.68
N LEU A 155 24.16 -1.35 -29.87
CA LEU A 155 23.51 -1.49 -31.17
C LEU A 155 24.08 -0.52 -32.21
N GLU A 156 24.25 0.75 -31.84
CA GLU A 156 24.86 1.75 -32.72
C GLU A 156 26.28 1.37 -33.11
N ASN A 157 27.09 0.88 -32.17
CA ASN A 157 28.46 0.45 -32.43
C ASN A 157 28.51 -0.74 -33.38
N MET A 158 27.66 -1.75 -33.16
CA MET A 158 27.53 -2.89 -34.07
C MET A 158 27.14 -2.45 -35.48
N ILE A 159 26.17 -1.54 -35.60
CA ILE A 159 25.72 -0.98 -36.89
C ILE A 159 26.85 -0.20 -37.59
N LYS A 160 27.56 0.67 -36.86
CA LYS A 160 28.69 1.45 -37.40
C LYS A 160 29.79 0.54 -37.92
N LYS A 161 30.16 -0.49 -37.14
CA LYS A 161 31.17 -1.50 -37.54
C LYS A 161 30.74 -2.26 -38.79
N LEU A 162 29.49 -2.75 -38.84
CA LEU A 162 28.97 -3.47 -40.01
C LEU A 162 28.90 -2.60 -41.28
N LYS A 163 28.66 -1.30 -41.13
CA LYS A 163 28.66 -0.34 -42.25
C LYS A 163 30.06 0.15 -42.65
N GLY A 164 31.12 -0.26 -41.96
CA GLY A 164 32.48 0.24 -42.19
C GLY A 164 32.66 1.73 -41.82
N LEU A 165 31.76 2.28 -40.99
CA LEU A 165 31.78 3.67 -40.53
C LEU A 165 32.59 3.81 -39.23
N GLY A 166 33.87 3.41 -39.27
CA GLY A 166 34.81 3.59 -38.16
C GLY A 166 35.35 5.03 -38.11
N GLU A 167 35.49 5.56 -36.88
CA GLU A 167 35.87 6.95 -36.54
C GLU A 167 36.87 7.60 -37.52
N ARG A 168 36.41 8.69 -38.15
CA ARG A 168 37.26 9.77 -38.68
C ARG A 168 37.32 10.88 -37.65
#